data_AF-A0AAX3KSB4-F1
#
_entry.id   AF-A0AAX3KSB4-F1
#
_cell.length_a   1.000
_cell.length_b   1.000
_cell.length_c   1.000
_cell.angle_alpha   90.00
_cell.angle_beta   90.00
_cell.angle_gamma   90.00
#
_symmetry.space_group_name_H-M   'P 1'
#
loop_
_entity.id
_entity.type
_entity.pdbx_description
1 polymer ?
#
loop_
_entity_poly.entity_id
_entity_poly.type
_entity_poly.pdbx_seq_one_letter_code
_entity_poly.pdbx_strand_id
1 'polypeptide(L)'
;MTFRIFELGGADTRHKVGEYVRLGHDIYRTSIPPQEIQERLDEISKKFSINDVLKSIDWNDRYTNWGEQLRYLLYRYDEYLAKEAGEKINQSAWNKIWHSEPSSSIEHIQPQSSGAKYAHQLGNLTMLPPGINSSLNKRPPKEKFDTYISCGLRATVQAGLDIKERNSWTEAMIKRRTKQIEDFIRSEWAD
;
A
#
# COMPACT_ATOMS: atom_id res chain seq x y z
N MET A 1 9.32 0.83 10.15
CA MET A 1 9.64 2.10 10.85
C MET A 1 9.57 3.35 9.98
N THR A 2 10.46 3.58 8.98
CA THR A 2 10.53 4.88 8.27
C THR A 2 9.23 5.29 7.57
N PHE A 3 8.58 4.36 6.85
CA PHE A 3 7.26 4.60 6.25
C PHE A 3 6.19 4.96 7.30
N ARG A 4 6.25 4.37 8.50
CA ARG A 4 5.36 4.71 9.63
C ARG A 4 5.55 6.15 10.09
N ILE A 5 6.80 6.61 10.22
CA ILE A 5 7.09 7.95 10.73
C ILE A 5 6.71 9.02 9.71
N PHE A 6 7.22 8.90 8.47
CA PHE A 6 7.14 9.97 7.49
C PHE A 6 5.88 9.92 6.63
N GLU A 7 5.48 8.74 6.16
CA GLU A 7 4.37 8.62 5.21
C GLU A 7 3.01 8.42 5.90
N LEU A 8 2.95 7.52 6.88
CA LEU A 8 1.72 7.28 7.65
C LEU A 8 1.55 8.35 8.75
N GLY A 9 2.62 8.68 9.46
CA GLY A 9 2.63 9.64 10.56
C GLY A 9 2.75 11.10 10.14
N GLY A 10 3.07 11.38 8.87
CA GLY A 10 3.16 12.74 8.33
C GLY A 10 4.29 13.57 8.94
N ALA A 11 5.33 12.94 9.48
CA ALA A 11 6.48 13.67 10.01
C ALA A 11 7.18 14.46 8.89
N ASP A 12 7.58 15.70 9.19
CA ASP A 12 8.44 16.49 8.31
C ASP A 12 9.79 15.79 8.10
N THR A 13 10.39 15.96 6.92
CA THR A 13 11.65 15.30 6.55
C THR A 13 12.82 15.63 7.46
N ARG A 14 12.76 16.73 8.23
CA ARG A 14 13.76 17.12 9.24
C ARG A 14 13.58 16.38 10.56
N HIS A 15 12.47 15.65 10.75
CA HIS A 15 12.20 14.91 11.97
C HIS A 15 13.31 13.89 12.22
N LYS A 16 14.03 14.08 13.32
CA LYS A 16 15.06 13.15 13.82
C LYS A 16 16.20 12.84 12.83
N VAL A 17 16.43 13.70 11.83
CA VAL A 17 17.50 13.50 10.83
C VAL A 17 18.87 13.39 11.50
N GLY A 18 19.15 14.21 12.51
CA GLY A 18 20.42 14.15 13.25
C GLY A 18 20.62 12.81 13.96
N GLU A 19 19.56 12.19 14.46
CA GLU A 19 19.57 10.86 15.06
C GLU A 19 19.80 9.76 14.02
N TYR A 20 19.14 9.82 12.85
CA TYR A 20 19.41 8.91 11.73
C TYR A 20 20.85 9.00 11.23
N VAL A 21 21.36 10.21 11.03
CA VAL A 21 22.73 10.45 10.54
C VAL A 21 23.77 9.95 11.54
N ARG A 22 23.58 10.23 12.84
CA ARG A 22 24.46 9.71 13.89
C ARG A 22 24.42 8.19 13.95
N LEU A 23 23.23 7.59 13.89
CA LEU A 23 23.10 6.12 13.88
C LEU A 23 23.82 5.52 12.67
N GLY A 24 23.63 6.07 11.47
CA GLY A 24 24.33 5.61 10.26
C GLY A 24 25.85 5.75 10.36
N HIS A 25 26.34 6.85 10.94
CA HIS A 25 27.76 7.05 11.22
C HIS A 25 28.30 5.98 12.16
N ASP A 26 27.61 5.69 13.26
CA ASP A 26 28.06 4.75 14.28
C ASP A 26 28.04 3.30 13.75
N ILE A 27 27.01 2.93 12.98
CA ILE A 27 26.98 1.64 12.27
C ILE A 27 28.23 1.49 11.38
N TYR A 28 28.60 2.54 10.65
CA TYR A 28 29.72 2.50 9.71
C TYR A 28 31.10 2.59 10.38
N ARG A 29 31.26 3.43 11.42
CA ARG A 29 32.55 3.75 12.02
C ARG A 29 32.86 2.99 13.30
N THR A 30 31.86 2.73 14.13
CA THR A 30 32.05 2.15 15.47
C THR A 30 31.59 0.71 15.56
N SER A 31 30.89 0.20 14.53
CA SER A 31 30.45 -1.20 14.43
C SER A 31 29.64 -1.64 15.67
N ILE A 32 28.64 -0.81 16.02
CA ILE A 32 27.71 -1.10 17.12
C ILE A 32 26.92 -2.40 16.87
N PRO A 33 26.55 -3.14 17.93
CA PRO A 33 25.83 -4.40 17.80
C PRO A 33 24.40 -4.21 17.28
N PRO A 34 23.81 -5.22 16.61
CA PRO A 34 22.44 -5.14 16.07
C PRO A 34 21.36 -4.76 17.08
N GLN A 35 21.51 -5.18 18.33
CA GLN A 35 20.57 -4.84 19.39
C GLN A 35 20.58 -3.33 19.70
N GLU A 36 21.75 -2.70 19.77
CA GLU A 36 21.86 -1.26 19.99
C GLU A 36 21.29 -0.46 18.81
N ILE A 37 21.47 -0.97 17.58
CA ILE A 37 20.84 -0.38 16.38
C ILE A 37 19.32 -0.39 16.55
N GLN A 38 18.74 -1.52 16.94
CA GLN A 38 17.29 -1.64 17.14
C GLN A 38 16.80 -0.68 18.23
N GLU A 39 17.44 -0.65 19.40
CA GLU A 39 17.06 0.24 20.51
C GLU A 39 17.07 1.72 20.09
N ARG A 40 18.06 2.13 19.28
CA ARG A 40 18.13 3.51 18.77
C ARG A 40 17.08 3.82 17.71
N LEU A 41 16.73 2.85 16.87
CA LEU A 41 15.62 2.98 15.92
C LEU A 41 14.28 3.09 16.66
N ASP A 42 14.09 2.30 17.71
CA ASP A 42 12.89 2.34 18.55
C ASP A 42 12.73 3.72 19.20
N GLU A 43 13.82 4.28 19.75
CA GLU A 43 13.82 5.65 20.32
C GLU A 43 13.53 6.74 19.27
N ILE A 44 14.00 6.59 18.02
CA ILE A 44 13.63 7.50 16.92
C ILE A 44 12.13 7.44 16.66
N SER A 45 11.54 6.25 16.72
CA SER A 45 10.15 6.01 16.35
C SER A 45 9.14 6.13 17.50
N LYS A 46 9.61 6.33 18.74
CA LYS A 46 8.84 6.31 19.99
C LYS A 46 7.56 7.17 20.02
N LYS A 47 7.51 8.26 19.24
CA LYS A 47 6.32 9.14 19.13
C LYS A 47 5.34 8.74 18.03
N PHE A 48 5.65 7.70 17.28
CA PHE A 48 4.90 7.22 16.13
C PHE A 48 4.56 5.75 16.33
N SER A 49 3.88 5.42 17.44
CA SER A 49 3.34 4.07 17.60
C SER A 49 2.37 3.78 16.44
N ILE A 50 2.41 2.57 15.89
CA ILE A 50 1.56 2.27 14.73
C ILE A 50 0.07 2.44 15.05
N ASN A 51 -0.32 2.13 16.29
CA ASN A 51 -1.70 2.26 16.73
C ASN A 51 -2.15 3.72 16.80
N ASP A 52 -1.29 4.64 17.25
CA ASP A 52 -1.64 6.05 17.31
C ASP A 52 -1.62 6.70 15.93
N VAL A 53 -0.66 6.32 15.08
CA VAL A 53 -0.61 6.76 13.67
C VAL A 53 -1.88 6.34 12.94
N LEU A 54 -2.32 5.09 13.08
CA LEU A 54 -3.52 4.60 12.40
C LEU A 54 -4.81 5.30 12.87
N LYS A 55 -4.88 5.77 14.12
CA LYS A 55 -6.05 6.54 14.62
C LYS A 55 -6.22 7.88 13.91
N SER A 56 -5.14 8.48 13.40
CA SER A 56 -5.18 9.79 12.74
C SER A 56 -5.35 9.70 11.22
N ILE A 57 -5.37 8.50 10.64
CA ILE A 57 -5.48 8.34 9.19
C ILE A 57 -6.95 8.21 8.78
N ASP A 58 -7.36 9.08 7.85
CA ASP A 58 -8.58 8.89 7.09
C ASP A 58 -8.30 8.18 5.76
N TRP A 59 -8.84 6.98 5.59
CA TRP A 59 -8.72 6.18 4.38
C TRP A 59 -9.71 6.58 3.26
N ASN A 60 -10.48 7.67 3.44
CA ASN A 60 -11.54 8.06 2.52
C ASN A 60 -11.04 8.59 1.16
N ASP A 61 -9.86 9.20 1.11
CA ASP A 61 -9.20 9.62 -0.13
C ASP A 61 -7.70 9.36 -0.05
N ARG A 62 -7.25 8.26 -0.66
CA ARG A 62 -5.83 7.90 -0.82
C ARG A 62 -5.33 8.02 -2.26
N TYR A 63 -6.11 8.64 -3.14
CA TYR A 63 -5.73 8.81 -4.54
C TYR A 63 -5.10 10.18 -4.80
N THR A 64 -5.71 11.25 -4.28
CA THR A 64 -5.46 12.61 -4.77
C THR A 64 -4.03 13.12 -4.53
N ASN A 65 -3.41 12.81 -3.38
CA ASN A 65 -2.07 13.29 -3.02
C ASN A 65 -1.22 12.21 -2.33
N TRP A 66 -1.52 10.94 -2.59
CA TRP A 66 -0.88 9.81 -1.90
C TRP A 66 -0.43 8.72 -2.89
N GLY A 67 -0.23 9.07 -4.16
CA GLY A 67 0.00 8.10 -5.24
C GLY A 67 1.26 7.25 -5.05
N GLU A 68 2.38 7.87 -4.67
CA GLU A 68 3.64 7.16 -4.43
C GLU A 68 3.55 6.26 -3.19
N GLN A 69 2.98 6.79 -2.11
CA GLN A 69 2.77 6.07 -0.87
C GLN A 69 1.78 4.92 -1.04
N LEU A 70 0.73 5.12 -1.85
CA LEU A 70 -0.25 4.10 -2.20
C LEU A 70 0.41 2.99 -3.01
N ARG A 71 1.22 3.35 -4.01
CA ARG A 71 1.98 2.39 -4.82
C ARG A 71 2.88 1.54 -3.92
N TYR A 72 3.62 2.16 -3.01
CA TYR A 72 4.46 1.45 -2.06
C TYR A 72 3.66 0.58 -1.09
N LEU A 73 2.58 1.11 -0.51
CA LEU A 73 1.68 0.35 0.38
C LEU A 73 1.15 -0.91 -0.31
N LEU A 74 0.60 -0.75 -1.52
CA LEU A 74 0.03 -1.86 -2.27
C LEU A 74 1.09 -2.84 -2.77
N TYR A 75 2.33 -2.39 -3.00
CA TYR A 75 3.47 -3.28 -3.26
C TYR A 75 3.77 -4.17 -2.06
N ARG A 76 3.95 -3.59 -0.86
CA ARG A 76 4.21 -4.37 0.35
C ARG A 76 3.05 -5.31 0.69
N TYR A 77 1.81 -4.87 0.44
CA TYR A 77 0.62 -5.72 0.63
C TYR A 77 0.61 -6.90 -0.34
N ASP A 78 1.00 -6.70 -1.60
CA ASP A 78 1.12 -7.77 -2.58
C ASP A 78 2.24 -8.76 -2.24
N GLU A 79 3.38 -8.28 -1.70
CA GLU A 79 4.45 -9.14 -1.17
C GLU A 79 3.95 -10.02 -0.04
N TYR A 80 3.19 -9.45 0.90
CA TYR A 80 2.56 -10.16 2.00
C TYR A 80 1.63 -11.27 1.49
N LEU A 81 0.71 -10.93 0.58
CA LEU A 81 -0.23 -11.91 0.01
C LEU A 81 0.48 -13.01 -0.78
N ALA A 82 1.54 -12.68 -1.53
CA ALA A 82 2.35 -13.68 -2.23
C ALA A 82 3.03 -14.64 -1.24
N LYS A 83 3.60 -14.11 -0.16
CA LYS A 83 4.22 -14.91 0.90
C LYS A 83 3.21 -15.84 1.58
N GLU A 84 2.03 -15.34 1.93
CA GLU A 84 0.93 -16.13 2.52
C GLU A 84 0.48 -17.27 1.58
N ALA A 85 0.56 -17.05 0.27
CA ALA A 85 0.27 -18.07 -0.74
C ALA A 85 1.44 -19.05 -1.00
N GLY A 86 2.60 -18.88 -0.34
CA GLY A 86 3.79 -19.69 -0.59
C GLY A 86 4.48 -19.38 -1.93
N GLU A 87 4.28 -18.18 -2.46
CA GLU A 87 4.77 -17.76 -3.77
C GLU A 87 5.72 -16.56 -3.68
N LYS A 88 6.39 -16.27 -4.81
CA LYS A 88 7.15 -15.04 -4.97
C LYS A 88 6.27 -13.98 -5.62
N ILE A 89 6.50 -12.72 -5.26
CA ILE A 89 5.86 -11.59 -5.92
C ILE A 89 6.17 -11.57 -7.42
N ASN A 90 5.21 -11.13 -8.22
CA ASN A 90 5.39 -10.98 -9.67
C ASN A 90 6.28 -9.77 -9.98
N GLN A 91 7.59 -9.97 -9.91
CA GLN A 91 8.58 -8.91 -10.10
C GLN A 91 8.47 -8.25 -11.48
N SER A 92 8.13 -9.02 -12.52
CA SER A 92 7.99 -8.48 -13.88
C SER A 92 6.87 -7.45 -13.97
N ALA A 93 5.70 -7.75 -13.38
CA ALA A 93 4.57 -6.83 -13.33
C ALA A 93 4.90 -5.58 -12.48
N TRP A 94 5.49 -5.77 -11.31
CA TRP A 94 5.84 -4.66 -10.43
C TRP A 94 6.95 -3.78 -10.98
N ASN A 95 7.94 -4.34 -11.67
CA ASN A 95 8.96 -3.54 -12.35
C ASN A 95 8.29 -2.59 -13.36
N LYS A 96 7.31 -3.04 -14.15
CA LYS A 96 6.59 -2.14 -15.07
C LYS A 96 5.84 -1.04 -14.33
N ILE A 97 5.24 -1.35 -13.19
CA ILE A 97 4.54 -0.38 -12.34
C ILE A 97 5.51 0.68 -11.79
N TRP A 98 6.69 0.25 -11.32
CA TRP A 98 7.72 1.15 -10.78
C TRP A 98 8.32 2.10 -11.84
N HIS A 99 8.47 1.63 -13.08
CA HIS A 99 8.97 2.44 -14.20
C HIS A 99 7.92 3.36 -14.83
N SER A 100 6.72 3.43 -14.27
CA SER A 100 5.61 4.25 -14.76
C SER A 100 5.16 5.25 -13.70
N GLU A 101 4.46 6.31 -14.11
CA GLU A 101 3.82 7.22 -13.15
C GLU A 101 2.75 6.47 -12.34
N PRO A 102 2.61 6.72 -11.01
CA PRO A 102 1.61 6.04 -10.20
C PRO A 102 0.21 6.11 -10.78
N SER A 103 -0.20 7.27 -11.31
CA SER A 103 -1.53 7.48 -11.92
C SER A 103 -1.80 6.58 -13.13
N SER A 104 -0.76 6.08 -13.80
CA SER A 104 -0.91 5.14 -14.93
C SER A 104 -1.14 3.69 -14.49
N SER A 105 -0.85 3.37 -13.22
CA SER A 105 -0.91 2.02 -12.67
C SER A 105 -1.93 1.87 -11.52
N ILE A 106 -2.27 2.94 -10.82
CA ILE A 106 -3.35 2.95 -9.84
C ILE A 106 -4.68 2.83 -10.58
N GLU A 107 -5.43 1.81 -10.22
CA GLU A 107 -6.74 1.51 -10.79
C GLU A 107 -7.85 1.71 -9.76
N HIS A 108 -8.93 2.33 -10.22
CA HIS A 108 -10.20 2.44 -9.51
C HIS A 108 -11.07 1.23 -9.86
N ILE A 109 -11.24 0.31 -8.91
CA ILE A 109 -12.07 -0.88 -9.12
C ILE A 109 -13.49 -0.46 -9.51
N GLN A 110 -14.16 0.31 -8.66
CA GLN A 110 -15.31 1.12 -9.05
C GLN A 110 -14.79 2.42 -9.71
N PRO A 111 -15.09 2.68 -10.99
CA PRO A 111 -14.55 3.83 -11.71
C PRO A 111 -14.94 5.18 -11.08
N GLN A 112 -14.04 6.15 -11.15
CA GLN A 112 -14.31 7.52 -10.72
C GLN A 112 -15.53 8.13 -11.44
N SER A 113 -15.73 7.81 -12.71
CA SER A 113 -16.87 8.28 -13.51
C SER A 113 -18.24 7.77 -13.02
N SER A 114 -18.28 6.81 -12.10
CA SER A 114 -19.54 6.36 -11.49
C SER A 114 -20.15 7.37 -10.53
N GLY A 115 -19.41 8.40 -10.11
CA GLY A 115 -19.86 9.38 -9.12
C GLY A 115 -19.98 8.83 -7.69
N ALA A 116 -19.48 7.61 -7.44
CA ALA A 116 -19.49 7.01 -6.12
C ALA A 116 -18.61 7.81 -5.15
N LYS A 117 -19.18 8.22 -4.01
CA LYS A 117 -18.46 8.97 -2.95
C LYS A 117 -17.23 8.23 -2.41
N TYR A 118 -17.22 6.90 -2.55
CA TYR A 118 -16.15 6.02 -2.08
C TYR A 118 -15.10 5.69 -3.15
N ALA A 119 -15.13 6.35 -4.32
CA ALA A 119 -14.21 6.03 -5.41
C ALA A 119 -12.74 6.12 -4.99
N HIS A 120 -12.37 7.12 -4.19
CA HIS A 120 -10.98 7.34 -3.77
C HIS A 120 -10.59 6.62 -2.47
N GLN A 121 -11.47 5.79 -1.90
CA GLN A 121 -11.16 5.05 -0.68
C GLN A 121 -10.12 3.97 -0.92
N LEU A 122 -9.23 3.73 0.05
CA LEU A 122 -8.16 2.73 -0.04
C LEU A 122 -8.65 1.37 -0.56
N GLY A 123 -9.77 0.87 -0.01
CA GLY A 123 -10.36 -0.39 -0.40
C GLY A 123 -10.82 -0.46 -1.85
N ASN A 124 -11.04 0.67 -2.53
CA ASN A 124 -11.41 0.72 -3.95
C ASN A 124 -10.22 0.85 -4.92
N LEU A 125 -9.00 1.00 -4.39
CA LEU A 125 -7.79 1.22 -5.18
C LEU A 125 -6.96 -0.06 -5.26
N THR A 126 -6.47 -0.38 -6.46
CA THR A 126 -5.57 -1.50 -6.70
C THR A 126 -4.49 -1.14 -7.71
N MET A 127 -3.52 -2.02 -7.92
CA MET A 127 -2.48 -1.81 -8.92
C MET A 127 -2.71 -2.68 -10.16
N LEU A 128 -2.38 -2.12 -11.31
CA LEU A 128 -2.29 -2.82 -12.58
C LEU A 128 -1.01 -2.41 -13.30
N PRO A 129 -0.39 -3.31 -14.07
CA PRO A 129 0.64 -2.91 -15.01
C PRO A 129 0.15 -1.82 -15.97
N PRO A 130 1.03 -0.88 -16.37
CA PRO A 130 0.68 0.13 -17.36
C PRO A 130 0.21 -0.54 -18.66
N GLY A 131 -0.76 0.07 -19.35
CA GLY A 131 -1.43 -0.48 -20.53
C GLY A 131 -2.63 -1.38 -20.22
N ILE A 132 -2.58 -2.15 -19.12
CA ILE A 132 -3.77 -2.90 -18.66
C ILE A 132 -4.78 -1.94 -18.05
N ASN A 133 -4.32 -1.01 -17.21
CA ASN A 133 -5.17 0.01 -16.60
C ASN A 133 -5.95 0.83 -17.66
N SER A 134 -5.25 1.33 -18.67
CA SER A 134 -5.86 2.10 -19.76
C SER A 134 -6.84 1.28 -20.61
N SER A 135 -6.63 -0.03 -20.75
CA SER A 135 -7.54 -0.92 -21.49
C SER A 135 -8.89 -1.13 -20.78
N LEU A 136 -8.93 -1.03 -19.45
CA LEU A 136 -10.13 -1.23 -18.65
C LEU A 136 -10.97 0.04 -18.53
N ASN A 137 -10.33 1.22 -18.53
CA ASN A 137 -10.99 2.53 -18.62
C ASN A 137 -12.17 2.64 -17.62
N LYS A 138 -13.33 3.15 -18.07
CA LYS A 138 -14.54 3.36 -17.26
C LYS A 138 -15.42 2.11 -17.09
N ARG A 139 -14.92 0.90 -17.38
CA ARG A 139 -15.72 -0.32 -17.27
C ARG A 139 -16.19 -0.55 -15.83
N PRO A 140 -17.41 -1.06 -15.60
CA PRO A 140 -17.84 -1.44 -14.26
C PRO A 140 -17.01 -2.62 -13.73
N PRO A 141 -16.92 -2.83 -12.41
CA PRO A 141 -16.17 -3.92 -11.79
C PRO A 141 -16.46 -5.31 -12.39
N LYS A 142 -17.72 -5.57 -12.74
CA LYS A 142 -18.18 -6.83 -13.34
C LYS A 142 -17.53 -7.14 -14.69
N GLU A 143 -17.05 -6.13 -15.41
CA GLU A 143 -16.38 -6.29 -16.70
C GLU A 143 -14.85 -6.31 -16.57
N LYS A 144 -14.33 -6.14 -15.35
CA LYS A 144 -12.89 -6.07 -15.06
C LYS A 144 -12.34 -7.35 -14.41
N PHE A 145 -13.19 -8.18 -13.80
CA PHE A 145 -12.72 -9.27 -12.93
C PHE A 145 -11.85 -10.31 -13.64
N ASP A 146 -12.12 -10.66 -14.91
CA ASP A 146 -11.30 -11.64 -15.63
C ASP A 146 -9.88 -11.10 -15.90
N THR A 147 -9.77 -9.81 -16.23
CA THR A 147 -8.48 -9.13 -16.35
C THR A 147 -7.76 -9.07 -15.01
N TYR A 148 -8.47 -8.83 -13.91
CA TYR A 148 -7.87 -8.82 -12.57
C TYR A 148 -7.35 -10.19 -12.16
N ILE A 149 -8.11 -11.25 -12.41
CA ILE A 149 -7.71 -12.63 -12.09
C ILE A 149 -6.48 -13.06 -12.89
N SER A 150 -6.30 -12.54 -14.10
CA SER A 150 -5.18 -12.89 -14.99
C SER A 150 -3.97 -11.96 -14.90
N CYS A 151 -4.03 -10.84 -14.17
CA CYS A 151 -2.93 -9.85 -14.15
C CYS A 151 -1.69 -10.29 -13.34
N GLY A 152 -1.84 -11.32 -12.50
CA GLY A 152 -0.74 -11.90 -11.73
C GLY A 152 -0.26 -11.06 -10.54
N LEU A 153 -1.03 -10.07 -10.11
CA LEU A 153 -0.83 -9.31 -8.86
C LEU A 153 -1.83 -9.81 -7.83
N ARG A 154 -1.37 -10.40 -6.72
CA ARG A 154 -2.22 -11.11 -5.74
C ARG A 154 -3.32 -10.24 -5.16
N ALA A 155 -3.02 -9.00 -4.79
CA ALA A 155 -4.00 -8.04 -4.26
C ALA A 155 -5.11 -7.72 -5.28
N THR A 156 -4.76 -7.63 -6.56
CA THR A 156 -5.72 -7.37 -7.65
C THR A 156 -6.49 -8.63 -8.02
N VAL A 157 -5.82 -9.79 -8.04
CA VAL A 157 -6.45 -11.11 -8.25
C VAL A 157 -7.51 -11.36 -7.17
N GLN A 158 -7.19 -11.10 -5.90
CA GLN A 158 -8.15 -11.26 -4.80
C GLN A 158 -9.38 -10.37 -4.98
N ALA A 159 -9.20 -9.10 -5.38
CA ALA A 159 -10.32 -8.23 -5.71
C ALA A 159 -11.15 -8.77 -6.89
N GLY A 160 -10.50 -9.29 -7.94
CA GLY A 160 -11.16 -9.95 -9.07
C GLY A 160 -12.01 -11.15 -8.65
N LEU A 161 -11.47 -12.02 -7.79
CA LEU A 161 -12.18 -13.18 -7.24
C LEU A 161 -13.39 -12.75 -6.40
N ASP A 162 -13.23 -11.76 -5.52
CA ASP A 162 -14.32 -11.19 -4.71
C ASP A 162 -15.46 -10.63 -5.59
N ILE A 163 -15.10 -9.89 -6.65
CA ILE A 163 -16.07 -9.34 -7.61
C ILE A 163 -16.80 -10.47 -8.33
N LYS A 164 -16.07 -11.50 -8.78
CA LYS A 164 -16.63 -12.64 -9.51
C LYS A 164 -17.58 -13.45 -8.64
N GLU A 165 -17.21 -13.76 -7.40
CA GLU A 165 -18.02 -14.50 -6.45
C GLU A 165 -19.33 -13.76 -6.12
N ARG A 166 -19.23 -12.46 -5.84
CA ARG A 166 -20.38 -11.65 -5.40
C ARG A 166 -21.13 -10.97 -6.53
N ASN A 167 -20.63 -11.11 -7.75
CA ASN A 167 -21.08 -10.39 -8.94
C ASN A 167 -21.36 -8.90 -8.64
N SER A 168 -20.50 -8.27 -7.83
CA SER A 168 -20.67 -6.89 -7.33
C SER A 168 -19.38 -6.36 -6.71
N TRP A 169 -19.30 -5.04 -6.57
CA TRP A 169 -18.28 -4.36 -5.78
C TRP A 169 -18.96 -3.23 -5.01
N THR A 170 -19.27 -3.48 -3.74
CA THR A 170 -20.10 -2.59 -2.92
C THR A 170 -19.25 -1.81 -1.92
N GLU A 171 -19.82 -0.74 -1.35
CA GLU A 171 -19.18 0.02 -0.26
C GLU A 171 -18.81 -0.88 0.93
N ALA A 172 -19.63 -1.90 1.24
CA ALA A 172 -19.32 -2.86 2.29
C ALA A 172 -18.07 -3.70 1.97
N MET A 173 -17.89 -4.10 0.71
CA MET A 173 -16.68 -4.81 0.26
C MET A 173 -15.46 -3.90 0.32
N ILE A 174 -15.61 -2.62 -0.05
CA ILE A 174 -14.55 -1.61 0.05
C ILE A 174 -14.13 -1.43 1.51
N LYS A 175 -15.08 -1.24 2.44
CA LYS A 175 -14.78 -1.12 3.88
C LYS A 175 -14.07 -2.36 4.43
N ARG A 176 -14.51 -3.55 4.04
CA ARG A 176 -13.85 -4.81 4.41
C ARG A 176 -12.42 -4.85 3.89
N ARG A 177 -12.19 -4.53 2.62
CA ARG A 177 -10.85 -4.51 2.02
C ARG A 177 -9.96 -3.43 2.64
N THR A 178 -10.48 -2.25 2.93
CA THR A 178 -9.77 -1.20 3.69
C THR A 178 -9.30 -1.73 5.03
N LYS A 179 -10.19 -2.42 5.78
CA LYS A 179 -9.83 -3.00 7.07
C LYS A 179 -8.76 -4.08 6.96
N GLN A 180 -8.81 -4.94 5.94
CA GLN A 180 -7.79 -5.95 5.68
C GLN A 180 -6.43 -5.32 5.41
N ILE A 181 -6.37 -4.27 4.59
CA ILE A 181 -5.13 -3.55 4.30
C ILE A 181 -4.64 -2.82 5.57
N GLU A 182 -5.52 -2.23 6.37
CA GLU A 182 -5.15 -1.59 7.64
C GLU A 182 -4.59 -2.59 8.66
N ASP A 183 -5.16 -3.79 8.74
CA ASP A 183 -4.64 -4.86 9.60
C ASP A 183 -3.26 -5.31 9.16
N PHE A 184 -3.04 -5.44 7.85
CA PHE A 184 -1.71 -5.63 7.29
C PHE A 184 -0.76 -4.47 7.67
N ILE A 185 -1.19 -3.22 7.55
CA ILE A 185 -0.37 -2.05 7.92
C ILE A 185 0.06 -2.14 9.39
N ARG A 186 -0.87 -2.54 10.26
CA ARG A 186 -0.62 -2.69 11.69
C ARG A 186 0.45 -3.73 12.00
N SER A 187 0.50 -4.83 11.25
CA SER A 187 1.52 -5.87 11.40
C SER A 187 2.85 -5.53 10.72
N GLU A 188 2.81 -4.99 9.51
CA GLU A 188 3.99 -4.77 8.68
C GLU A 188 4.87 -3.63 9.22
N TRP A 189 4.24 -2.59 9.74
CA TRP A 189 4.94 -1.46 10.34
C TRP A 189 4.67 -1.38 11.84
N ALA A 190 4.58 -2.53 12.51
CA ALA A 190 4.48 -2.65 13.96
C ALA A 190 5.66 -1.98 14.70
N ASP A 191 5.46 -1.72 15.99
CA ASP A 191 6.43 -1.13 16.91
C ASP A 191 7.63 -2.02 17.14
#